data_AF-A0A1B1TNX4-F1
#
_entry.id   AF-A0A1B1TNX4-F1
#
_cell.length_a   1.000
_cell.length_b   1.000
_cell.length_c   1.000
_cell.angle_alpha   90.00
_cell.angle_beta   90.00
_cell.angle_gamma   90.00
#
_symmetry.space_group_name_H-M   'P 1'
#
loop_
_entity.id
_entity.type
_entity.pdbx_description
1 polymer ?
#
loop_
_entity_poly.entity_id
_entity_poly.type
_entity_poly.pdbx_seq_one_letter_code
_entity_poly.pdbx_strand_id
1 'polypeptide(L)'
;MSPPESSPENIALTFVQALVQGTFEVAHALLTPALQQQYPVERLQQVFEEMVAYGGTPPHVVEVMATLADWPGKIQEDWGWVYVAVAGDDYGEAVTVIVQKNLRIRDLEWGRP
;
A
#
# COMPACT_ATOMS: atom_id res chain seq x y z
N MET A 1 10.78 -8.44 24.10
CA MET A 1 10.29 -8.05 22.75
C MET A 1 9.43 -6.83 22.95
N SER A 2 9.87 -5.66 22.49
CA SER A 2 9.00 -4.49 22.42
C SER A 2 7.86 -4.78 21.44
N PRO A 3 6.64 -4.26 21.65
CA PRO A 3 5.63 -4.27 20.59
C PRO A 3 6.26 -3.65 19.33
N PRO A 4 5.93 -4.12 18.12
CA PRO A 4 6.37 -3.42 16.93
C PRO A 4 5.86 -1.98 17.04
N GLU A 5 6.80 -1.04 17.20
CA GLU A 5 6.46 0.38 17.13
C GLU A 5 5.77 0.57 15.78
N SER A 6 4.59 1.18 15.77
CA SER A 6 3.93 1.52 14.51
C SER A 6 4.94 2.33 13.70
N SER A 7 5.11 2.02 12.42
CA SER A 7 5.98 2.73 11.50
C SER A 7 5.26 2.84 10.15
N PRO A 8 5.61 3.81 9.29
CA PRO A 8 5.05 3.90 7.94
C PRO A 8 5.18 2.59 7.17
N GLU A 9 6.31 1.91 7.29
CA GLU A 9 6.62 0.64 6.66
C GLU A 9 5.67 -0.47 7.11
N ASN A 10 5.43 -0.57 8.42
CA ASN A 10 4.53 -1.58 8.97
C ASN A 10 3.08 -1.36 8.51
N ILE A 11 2.63 -0.10 8.43
CA ILE A 11 1.30 0.24 7.90
C ILE A 11 1.20 -0.09 6.42
N ALA A 12 2.21 0.28 5.62
CA ALA A 12 2.27 -0.02 4.20
C ALA A 12 2.30 -1.53 3.92
N LEU A 13 3.12 -2.28 4.65
CA LEU A 13 3.17 -3.75 4.57
C LEU A 13 1.83 -4.38 4.92
N THR A 14 1.21 -3.96 6.01
CA THR A 14 -0.11 -4.48 6.42
C THR A 14 -1.15 -4.23 5.32
N PHE A 15 -1.15 -3.04 4.73
CA PHE A 15 -2.05 -2.70 3.63
C PHE A 15 -1.83 -3.59 2.41
N VAL A 16 -0.59 -3.70 1.93
CA VAL A 16 -0.27 -4.46 0.71
C VAL A 16 -0.45 -5.97 0.92
N GLN A 17 -0.11 -6.49 2.11
CA GLN A 17 -0.39 -7.88 2.46
C GLN A 17 -1.90 -8.16 2.47
N ALA A 18 -2.72 -7.22 2.96
CA ALA A 18 -4.17 -7.37 2.94
C ALA A 18 -4.72 -7.42 1.51
N LEU A 19 -4.18 -6.62 0.57
CA LEU A 19 -4.50 -6.69 -0.86
C LEU A 19 -4.16 -8.07 -1.45
N VAL A 20 -2.93 -8.54 -1.23
CA VAL A 20 -2.45 -9.85 -1.73
C VAL A 20 -3.26 -11.01 -1.16
N GLN A 21 -3.70 -10.91 0.09
CA GLN A 21 -4.54 -11.92 0.75
C GLN A 21 -6.03 -11.83 0.37
N GLY A 22 -6.43 -10.86 -0.45
CA GLY A 22 -7.83 -10.63 -0.83
C GLY A 22 -8.71 -10.12 0.31
N THR A 23 -8.11 -9.61 1.39
CA THR A 23 -8.83 -9.02 2.54
C THR A 23 -9.01 -7.52 2.36
N PHE A 24 -9.71 -7.14 1.28
CA PHE A 24 -9.82 -5.76 0.84
C PHE A 24 -10.50 -4.84 1.85
N GLU A 25 -11.36 -5.35 2.72
CA GLU A 25 -11.95 -4.59 3.82
C GLU A 25 -10.90 -4.18 4.87
N VAL A 26 -9.91 -5.04 5.13
CA VAL A 26 -8.79 -4.72 6.03
C VAL A 26 -7.90 -3.65 5.41
N ALA A 27 -7.58 -3.79 4.12
CA ALA A 27 -6.83 -2.78 3.38
C ALA A 27 -7.57 -1.44 3.35
N HIS A 28 -8.86 -1.46 3.03
CA HIS A 28 -9.75 -0.28 3.00
C HIS A 28 -9.83 0.40 4.36
N ALA A 29 -9.87 -0.36 5.45
CA ALA A 29 -9.92 0.17 6.79
C ALA A 29 -8.67 1.00 7.14
N LEU A 30 -7.51 0.80 6.50
CA LEU A 30 -6.28 1.57 6.71
C LEU A 30 -6.27 2.92 5.98
N LEU A 31 -7.17 3.14 5.04
CA LEU A 31 -7.25 4.37 4.28
C LEU A 31 -7.86 5.51 5.12
N THR A 32 -7.52 6.76 4.80
CA THR A 32 -8.23 7.93 5.32
C THR A 32 -9.68 7.94 4.82
N PRO A 33 -10.64 8.58 5.53
CA PRO A 33 -12.02 8.66 5.06
C PRO A 33 -12.17 9.25 3.65
N ALA A 34 -11.35 10.25 3.31
CA ALA A 34 -11.34 10.85 1.98
C ALA A 34 -10.91 9.83 0.90
N LEU A 35 -9.89 9.03 1.19
CA LEU A 35 -9.39 8.01 0.27
C LEU A 35 -10.32 6.79 0.20
N GLN A 36 -10.98 6.42 1.31
CA GLN A 36 -12.05 5.40 1.35
C GLN A 36 -13.23 5.73 0.42
N GLN A 37 -13.56 7.01 0.27
CA GLN A 37 -14.60 7.47 -0.66
C GLN A 37 -14.15 7.36 -2.13
N GLN A 38 -12.86 7.58 -2.40
CA GLN A 38 -12.30 7.47 -3.75
C GLN A 38 -12.10 6.02 -4.17
N TYR A 39 -11.71 5.17 -3.21
CA TYR A 39 -11.52 3.73 -3.34
C TYR A 39 -12.48 2.99 -2.40
N PRO A 40 -13.76 2.79 -2.78
CA PRO A 40 -14.60 1.75 -2.18
C PRO A 40 -13.89 0.38 -2.29
N VAL A 41 -14.28 -0.58 -1.43
CA VAL A 41 -13.65 -1.91 -1.36
C VAL A 41 -13.58 -2.57 -2.74
N GLU A 42 -14.67 -2.50 -3.51
CA GLU A 42 -14.78 -3.11 -4.84
C GLU A 42 -13.82 -2.46 -5.84
N ARG A 43 -13.64 -1.14 -5.75
CA ARG A 43 -12.69 -0.42 -6.61
C ARG A 43 -11.25 -0.73 -6.22
N LEU A 44 -10.98 -0.81 -4.91
CA LEU A 44 -9.66 -1.17 -4.40
C LEU A 44 -9.24 -2.56 -4.89
N GLN A 45 -10.16 -3.52 -4.85
CA GLN A 45 -9.99 -4.84 -5.43
C GLN A 45 -9.72 -4.76 -6.92
N GLN A 46 -10.59 -4.11 -7.69
CA GLN A 46 -10.49 -4.04 -9.15
C GLN A 46 -9.12 -3.48 -9.58
N VAL A 47 -8.69 -2.35 -9.01
CA VAL A 47 -7.43 -1.71 -9.40
C VAL A 47 -6.22 -2.60 -9.08
N PHE A 48 -6.24 -3.29 -7.93
CA PHE A 48 -5.18 -4.23 -7.57
C PHE A 48 -5.14 -5.43 -8.51
N GLU A 49 -6.30 -6.03 -8.80
CA GLU A 49 -6.42 -7.18 -9.71
C GLU A 49 -5.97 -6.83 -11.12
N GLU A 50 -6.38 -5.66 -11.65
CA GLU A 50 -5.93 -5.16 -12.95
C GLU A 50 -4.41 -4.98 -13.02
N MET A 51 -3.80 -4.45 -11.96
CA MET A 51 -2.36 -4.26 -11.88
C MET A 51 -1.58 -5.59 -11.98
N VAL A 52 -2.10 -6.66 -11.38
CA VAL A 52 -1.40 -7.96 -11.35
C VAL A 52 -1.90 -8.97 -12.40
N ALA A 53 -2.92 -8.60 -13.18
CA ALA A 53 -3.65 -9.51 -14.08
C ALA A 53 -2.79 -10.16 -15.17
N TYR A 54 -1.68 -9.54 -15.55
CA TYR A 54 -0.79 -10.06 -16.60
C TYR A 54 0.20 -11.12 -16.09
N GLY A 55 0.30 -11.29 -14.77
CA GLY A 55 1.14 -12.30 -14.15
C GLY A 55 0.56 -13.70 -14.29
N GLY A 56 1.42 -14.70 -14.51
CA GLY A 56 1.00 -16.10 -14.58
C GLY A 56 0.62 -16.69 -13.21
N THR A 57 1.03 -16.04 -12.11
CA THR A 57 0.77 -16.48 -10.74
C THR A 57 0.32 -15.34 -9.82
N PRO A 58 -0.42 -15.63 -8.73
CA PRO A 58 -0.70 -14.62 -7.71
C PRO A 58 0.60 -14.06 -7.10
N PRO A 59 0.62 -12.79 -6.66
CA PRO A 59 1.79 -12.25 -6.00
C PRO A 59 2.10 -13.01 -4.72
N HIS A 60 3.37 -13.32 -4.48
CA HIS A 60 3.83 -14.00 -3.27
C HIS A 60 5.03 -13.29 -2.62
N VAL A 61 5.56 -12.26 -3.27
CA VAL A 61 6.59 -11.38 -2.72
C VAL A 61 5.95 -10.04 -2.37
N VAL A 62 6.11 -9.61 -1.12
CA VAL A 62 5.73 -8.29 -0.61
C VAL A 62 6.90 -7.73 0.20
N GLU A 63 7.53 -6.67 -0.29
CA GLU A 63 8.74 -6.12 0.32
C GLU A 63 8.77 -4.59 0.24
N VAL A 64 9.15 -3.92 1.34
CA VAL A 64 9.41 -2.47 1.33
C VAL A 64 10.75 -2.23 0.65
N MET A 65 10.73 -1.63 -0.54
CA MET A 65 11.95 -1.36 -1.31
C MET A 65 12.54 0.01 -1.00
N ALA A 66 11.70 0.99 -0.68
CA ALA A 66 12.15 2.35 -0.39
C ALA A 66 11.21 3.06 0.57
N THR A 67 11.79 3.94 1.38
CA THR A 67 11.08 4.85 2.26
C THR A 67 11.67 6.24 2.13
N LEU A 68 10.83 7.26 2.16
CA LEU A 68 11.25 8.65 2.19
C LEU A 68 10.63 9.34 3.39
N ALA A 69 11.47 10.02 4.18
CA ALA A 69 11.03 10.91 5.25
C ALA A 69 10.63 12.30 4.72
N ASP A 70 11.15 12.69 3.55
CA ASP A 70 10.88 13.97 2.90
C ASP A 70 10.82 13.81 1.37
N TRP A 71 9.93 14.56 0.71
CA TRP A 71 9.70 14.55 -0.74
C TRP A 71 8.90 15.79 -1.19
N PRO A 72 8.93 16.17 -2.48
CA PRO A 72 8.11 17.26 -2.99
C PRO A 72 6.61 17.01 -2.76
N GLY A 73 5.94 17.97 -2.12
CA GLY A 73 4.50 17.86 -1.82
C GLY A 73 4.16 17.17 -0.49
N LYS A 74 5.15 16.85 0.33
CA LYS A 74 4.94 16.42 1.72
C LYS A 74 4.18 17.50 2.51
N ILE A 75 3.16 17.09 3.27
CA ILE A 75 2.41 17.96 4.19
C ILE A 75 2.73 17.65 5.66
N GLN A 76 2.32 18.52 6.58
CA GLN A 76 2.65 18.41 8.01
C GLN A 76 2.14 17.12 8.65
N GLU A 77 1.00 16.60 8.21
CA GLU A 77 0.36 15.39 8.72
C GLU A 77 1.05 14.12 8.23
N ASP A 78 1.89 14.21 7.21
CA ASP A 78 2.57 13.07 6.63
C ASP A 78 3.67 12.56 7.53
N TRP A 79 3.76 11.25 7.61
CA TRP A 79 4.78 10.55 8.36
C TRP A 79 5.83 9.96 7.43
N GLY A 80 5.41 9.23 6.39
CA GLY A 80 6.34 8.62 5.46
C GLY A 80 5.70 8.30 4.12
N TRP A 81 6.52 8.33 3.08
CA TRP A 81 6.22 7.79 1.77
C TRP A 81 6.91 6.44 1.69
N VAL A 82 6.20 5.40 1.26
CA VAL A 82 6.69 4.02 1.27
C VAL A 82 6.37 3.36 -0.06
N TYR A 83 7.39 2.80 -0.69
CA TYR A 83 7.28 2.00 -1.90
C TYR A 83 7.38 0.52 -1.55
N VAL A 84 6.33 -0.23 -1.85
CA VAL A 84 6.24 -1.67 -1.57
C VAL A 84 6.20 -2.43 -2.89
N ALA A 85 7.17 -3.29 -3.13
CA ALA A 85 7.15 -4.21 -4.25
C ALA A 85 6.12 -5.32 -4.02
N VAL A 86 5.41 -5.68 -5.09
CA VAL A 86 4.45 -6.78 -5.17
C VAL A 86 4.86 -7.63 -6.36
N ALA A 87 5.33 -8.86 -6.15
CA ALA A 87 5.82 -9.69 -7.26
C ALA A 87 5.34 -11.14 -7.21
N GLY A 88 5.16 -11.70 -8.39
CA GLY A 88 5.00 -13.14 -8.64
C GLY A 88 6.25 -13.70 -9.31
N ASP A 89 6.13 -14.88 -9.93
CA ASP A 89 7.29 -15.57 -10.52
C ASP A 89 7.82 -14.87 -11.78
N ASP A 90 6.93 -14.27 -12.57
CA ASP A 90 7.20 -13.74 -13.91
C ASP A 90 6.94 -12.23 -14.06
N TYR A 91 6.55 -11.56 -12.98
CA TYR A 91 6.29 -10.13 -12.96
C TYR A 91 6.64 -9.52 -11.61
N GLY A 92 6.79 -8.20 -11.60
CA GLY A 92 6.60 -7.47 -10.38
C GLY A 92 6.04 -6.10 -10.65
N GLU A 93 5.31 -5.63 -9.67
CA GLU A 93 4.64 -4.34 -9.61
C GLU A 93 4.98 -3.68 -8.27
N ALA A 94 4.37 -2.54 -8.02
CA ALA A 94 4.50 -1.87 -6.74
C ALA A 94 3.23 -1.14 -6.35
N VAL A 95 3.14 -0.89 -5.04
CA VAL A 95 2.17 0.03 -4.47
C VAL A 95 2.96 1.04 -3.65
N THR A 96 2.78 2.30 -4.00
CA THR A 96 3.34 3.43 -3.27
C THR A 96 2.27 4.04 -2.39
N VAL A 97 2.57 4.28 -1.12
CA VAL A 97 1.63 4.85 -0.17
C VAL A 97 2.22 6.06 0.56
N ILE A 98 1.38 7.02 0.92
CA ILE A 98 1.72 8.06 1.88
C ILE A 98 0.95 7.80 3.18
N VAL A 99 1.69 7.51 4.24
CA VAL A 99 1.17 7.25 5.59
C VAL A 99 1.20 8.55 6.39
N GLN A 100 0.08 8.87 7.03
CA GLN A 100 -0.06 10.00 7.96
C GLN A 100 0.33 9.60 9.38
N LYS A 101 0.63 10.59 10.23
CA LYS A 101 0.97 10.42 11.65
C LYS A 101 -0.16 9.76 12.48
N ASN A 102 -1.39 9.77 11.98
CA ASN A 102 -2.54 9.09 12.58
C ASN A 102 -2.67 7.60 12.15
N LEU A 103 -1.64 7.05 11.51
CA LEU A 103 -1.58 5.66 11.03
C LEU A 103 -2.56 5.34 9.89
N ARG A 104 -3.00 6.35 9.13
CA ARG A 104 -3.86 6.20 7.94
C ARG A 104 -3.12 6.48 6.65
N ILE A 105 -3.51 5.79 5.58
CA ILE A 105 -2.99 6.02 4.24
C ILE A 105 -3.83 7.11 3.56
N ARG A 106 -3.18 8.19 3.12
CA ARG A 106 -3.86 9.32 2.46
C ARG A 106 -3.72 9.33 0.94
N ASP A 107 -2.76 8.58 0.41
CA ASP A 107 -2.44 8.57 -1.01
C ASP A 107 -1.97 7.19 -1.47
N LEU A 108 -2.31 6.85 -2.70
CA LEU A 108 -2.00 5.57 -3.35
C LEU A 108 -1.54 5.83 -4.78
N GLU A 109 -0.42 5.24 -5.15
CA GLU A 109 0.04 5.14 -6.52
C GLU A 109 0.29 3.65 -6.84
N TRP A 110 -0.14 3.24 -8.04
CA TRP A 110 -0.19 1.85 -8.47
C TRP A 110 0.78 1.62 -9.61
N GLY A 111 1.47 0.49 -9.55
CA GLY A 111 2.44 0.06 -10.53
C GLY A 111 3.83 0.64 -10.30
N ARG A 112 4.74 0.29 -11.20
CA ARG A 112 6.09 0.89 -11.25
C ARG A 112 6.05 2.24 -11.99
N PRO A 113 6.88 3.22 -11.60
CA PRO A 113 7.11 4.42 -12.41
C PRO A 113 7.76 4.11 -13.76
#